data_AF-A0A4W5R007-F1
#
_entry.id   AF-A0A4W5R007-F1
#
_cell.length_a   1.000
_cell.length_b   1.000
_cell.length_c   1.000
_cell.angle_alpha   90.00
_cell.angle_beta   90.00
_cell.angle_gamma   90.00
#
_symmetry.space_group_name_H-M   'P 1'
#
loop_
_entity.id
_entity.type
_entity.pdbx_description
1 polymer ?
#
loop_
_entity_poly.entity_id
_entity_poly.type
_entity_poly.pdbx_seq_one_letter_code
_entity_poly.pdbx_strand_id
1 'polypeptide(L)'
;GGSKTRLLPSTSRLLVNYAQPYRSQIMDYLFKPNFGASLHILKVEIGGDAQTTDGTEPSHMHYENDENYFRGYEWWLMREAKKRNPNITLIGLPWAFPGWVGHGKNWPYDFPDITASYMVSWILGAKQYHDLDIDYVGIWNEKNFDSKYIKLLRHTLDKSGLEKVRIIASDNLWQPITYSMLVDRELAEAVDVIGAHYPGTTTVMEALKTQKKLWSSEDYSTFNDEVGGGCWARILNQNYVNRLMTATISWNLVASYYEDLPFGRDGLMTAEEPWTGNYVVESPIWSTAHTTQFSQSGWTYLQTVGHLAHGGSYVALTDSKGNLTVVIETMNDHSVCIRPPLLPFNVTPQNVTFQLKGSIASIRELQVWQSRFDFKTKKPFRFKKLSPLNFLGMSTRGDHFGEPGVPKVKWECATGLLNGYPLWKNTVVLGPKNCWAAIGPHSFELAQFDNFAVGAKL
;
A
#
# COMPACT_ATOMS: atom_id res chain seq x y z
N GLY A 1 29.69 10.94 20.19
CA GLY A 1 28.56 10.05 19.94
C GLY A 1 27.30 10.78 20.33
N GLY A 2 26.60 11.37 19.36
CA GLY A 2 25.31 12.01 19.59
C GLY A 2 24.20 11.02 19.29
N SER A 3 23.49 10.59 20.33
CA SER A 3 22.21 9.90 20.23
C SER A 3 21.24 10.81 19.49
N LYS A 4 21.11 10.65 18.17
CA LYS A 4 19.96 11.16 17.43
C LYS A 4 18.77 10.32 17.85
N THR A 5 18.05 10.82 18.85
CA THR A 5 16.77 10.31 19.30
C THR A 5 15.90 10.15 18.06
N ARG A 6 15.66 8.89 17.69
CA ARG A 6 14.66 8.56 16.68
C ARG A 6 13.31 8.63 17.38
N LEU A 7 12.38 9.15 16.62
CA LEU A 7 11.12 9.72 16.99
C LEU A 7 10.10 8.85 16.12
N LEU A 8 8.86 8.45 16.57
CA LEU A 8 7.49 8.43 15.87
C LEU A 8 6.30 7.84 16.67
N PRO A 9 4.96 8.24 16.63
CA PRO A 9 4.10 9.33 16.00
C PRO A 9 3.28 10.40 16.87
N SER A 10 2.83 11.51 16.24
CA SER A 10 1.64 12.37 16.56
C SER A 10 1.18 13.17 15.30
N THR A 11 0.99 12.48 14.18
CA THR A 11 1.06 13.11 12.83
C THR A 11 -0.25 13.76 12.36
N SER A 12 -1.38 13.45 12.98
CA SER A 12 -2.70 14.01 12.64
C SER A 12 -3.13 15.14 13.59
N ARG A 13 -2.23 15.61 14.46
CA ARG A 13 -2.53 16.46 15.63
C ARG A 13 -3.23 17.78 15.29
N LEU A 14 -2.83 18.45 14.22
CA LEU A 14 -3.36 19.75 13.80
C LEU A 14 -4.63 19.62 12.94
N LEU A 15 -4.86 18.45 12.34
CA LEU A 15 -5.98 18.21 11.42
C LEU A 15 -7.34 18.39 12.08
N VAL A 16 -7.48 17.94 13.33
CA VAL A 16 -8.77 17.97 14.04
C VAL A 16 -9.32 19.38 14.22
N ASN A 17 -8.47 20.41 14.23
CA ASN A 17 -8.88 21.79 14.45
C ASN A 17 -9.12 22.58 13.15
N TYR A 18 -8.95 21.97 11.97
CA TYR A 18 -9.34 22.62 10.72
C TYR A 18 -10.85 22.94 10.73
N ALA A 19 -11.18 24.16 10.32
CA ALA A 19 -12.56 24.56 10.12
C ALA A 19 -13.20 23.78 8.95
N GLN A 20 -14.53 23.65 8.99
CA GLN A 20 -15.29 23.26 7.80
C GLN A 20 -15.31 24.43 6.80
N PRO A 21 -15.30 24.16 5.48
CA PRO A 21 -15.37 22.85 4.83
C PRO A 21 -14.00 22.14 4.65
N TYR A 22 -12.89 22.81 4.95
CA TYR A 22 -11.53 22.37 4.63
C TYR A 22 -11.17 21.02 5.24
N ARG A 23 -11.53 20.80 6.53
CA ARG A 23 -11.31 19.51 7.20
C ARG A 23 -11.97 18.36 6.44
N SER A 24 -13.22 18.55 5.98
CA SER A 24 -13.92 17.53 5.21
C SER A 24 -13.31 17.32 3.81
N GLN A 25 -12.80 18.39 3.17
CA GLN A 25 -12.13 18.29 1.88
C GLN A 25 -10.83 17.49 1.95
N ILE A 26 -10.01 17.72 3.00
CA ILE A 26 -8.79 16.94 3.25
C ILE A 26 -9.13 15.44 3.38
N MET A 27 -10.15 15.13 4.19
CA MET A 27 -10.61 13.75 4.35
C MET A 27 -11.17 13.14 3.05
N ASP A 28 -11.78 13.95 2.19
CA ASP A 28 -12.20 13.51 0.84
C ASP A 28 -10.98 13.15 -0.02
N TYR A 29 -9.93 13.98 -0.05
CA TYR A 29 -8.70 13.68 -0.79
C TYR A 29 -8.02 12.39 -0.33
N LEU A 30 -8.07 12.08 0.97
CA LEU A 30 -7.46 10.87 1.52
C LEU A 30 -8.30 9.61 1.28
N PHE A 31 -9.60 9.65 1.59
CA PHE A 31 -10.41 8.44 1.75
C PHE A 31 -11.58 8.29 0.78
N LYS A 32 -12.04 9.36 0.12
CA LYS A 32 -13.21 9.27 -0.76
C LYS A 32 -12.85 8.45 -2.01
N PRO A 33 -13.58 7.36 -2.31
CA PRO A 33 -13.33 6.56 -3.50
C PRO A 33 -13.48 7.40 -4.78
N ASN A 34 -12.66 7.11 -5.79
CA ASN A 34 -12.68 7.77 -7.11
C ASN A 34 -12.53 9.30 -7.04
N PHE A 35 -11.74 9.80 -6.08
CA PHE A 35 -11.50 11.23 -5.91
C PHE A 35 -10.01 11.57 -5.83
N GLY A 36 -9.38 11.37 -4.67
CA GLY A 36 -7.95 11.57 -4.46
C GLY A 36 -7.21 10.25 -4.29
N ALA A 37 -6.44 10.15 -3.22
CA ALA A 37 -5.66 8.97 -2.86
C ALA A 37 -6.53 7.72 -2.66
N SER A 38 -7.83 7.88 -2.33
CA SER A 38 -8.80 6.77 -2.29
C SER A 38 -8.29 5.54 -1.51
N LEU A 39 -7.68 5.78 -0.35
CA LEU A 39 -6.89 4.77 0.37
C LEU A 39 -7.70 3.51 0.72
N HIS A 40 -7.03 2.35 0.60
CA HIS A 40 -7.61 1.05 0.94
C HIS A 40 -7.36 0.63 2.38
N ILE A 41 -6.29 1.13 3.01
CA ILE A 41 -5.84 0.78 4.35
C ILE A 41 -5.61 2.06 5.14
N LEU A 42 -6.08 2.10 6.39
CA LEU A 42 -5.71 3.08 7.39
C LEU A 42 -5.10 2.33 8.60
N LYS A 43 -3.83 2.61 8.88
CA LYS A 43 -3.11 2.12 10.06
C LYS A 43 -2.97 3.27 11.05
N VAL A 44 -3.40 3.06 12.30
CA VAL A 44 -3.36 4.06 13.37
C VAL A 44 -2.51 3.57 14.54
N GLU A 45 -1.97 4.52 15.29
CA GLU A 45 -1.34 4.22 16.57
C GLU A 45 -2.39 3.84 17.62
N ILE A 46 -2.06 2.83 18.43
CA ILE A 46 -2.70 2.59 19.72
C ILE A 46 -1.90 3.40 20.74
N GLY A 47 -2.40 4.59 21.10
CA GLY A 47 -1.70 5.53 21.96
C GLY A 47 -1.23 4.91 23.28
N GLY A 48 -0.04 5.29 23.73
CA GLY A 48 0.64 4.68 24.88
C GLY A 48 1.16 5.67 25.91
N ASP A 49 0.71 6.94 25.87
CA ASP A 49 1.13 8.04 26.78
C ASP A 49 2.61 8.40 26.75
N ALA A 50 3.35 7.93 25.74
CA ALA A 50 4.78 8.20 25.60
C ALA A 50 5.05 9.06 24.37
N GLN A 51 6.23 9.68 24.36
CA GLN A 51 6.73 10.37 23.17
C GLN A 51 7.05 9.35 22.09
N THR A 52 6.45 9.60 20.95
CA THR A 52 6.50 8.82 19.75
C THR A 52 6.70 9.88 18.62
N THR A 53 7.91 10.39 18.32
CA THR A 53 8.25 11.56 17.42
C THR A 53 7.64 12.88 17.74
N ASP A 54 6.44 13.12 17.21
CA ASP A 54 5.94 14.46 16.93
C ASP A 54 5.14 14.95 18.13
N GLY A 55 4.97 14.07 19.12
CA GLY A 55 4.19 14.27 20.31
C GLY A 55 3.86 12.94 20.97
N THR A 56 2.97 13.01 21.94
CA THR A 56 2.44 11.85 22.64
C THR A 56 1.01 11.60 22.18
N GLU A 57 0.64 10.36 21.91
CA GLU A 57 -0.76 9.97 21.74
C GLU A 57 -1.33 9.37 23.02
N PRO A 58 -2.53 9.81 23.46
CA PRO A 58 -3.11 9.40 24.73
C PRO A 58 -3.61 7.95 24.66
N SER A 59 -3.28 7.17 25.69
CA SER A 59 -3.79 5.81 25.86
C SER A 59 -5.27 5.79 26.24
N HIS A 60 -5.95 4.70 25.86
CA HIS A 60 -7.28 4.39 26.39
C HIS A 60 -7.25 3.98 27.87
N MET A 61 -6.09 3.65 28.43
CA MET A 61 -5.91 3.28 29.84
C MET A 61 -4.65 3.91 30.45
N HIS A 62 -4.78 5.10 31.06
CA HIS A 62 -3.64 5.80 31.69
C HIS A 62 -3.10 5.06 32.93
N TYR A 63 -3.97 4.33 33.63
CA TYR A 63 -3.66 3.51 34.80
C TYR A 63 -4.53 2.24 34.78
N GLU A 64 -4.20 1.24 35.59
CA GLU A 64 -4.76 -0.12 35.51
C GLU A 64 -6.29 -0.19 35.52
N ASN A 65 -6.96 0.71 36.26
CA ASN A 65 -8.42 0.75 36.37
C ASN A 65 -9.06 1.90 35.58
N ASP A 66 -8.33 2.50 34.63
CA ASP A 66 -8.83 3.56 33.74
C ASP A 66 -9.22 2.98 32.39
N GLU A 67 -10.41 3.32 31.89
CA GLU A 67 -10.80 3.05 30.51
C GLU A 67 -11.52 4.27 29.92
N ASN A 68 -11.00 4.79 28.81
CA ASN A 68 -11.65 5.87 28.07
C ASN A 68 -11.32 5.78 26.57
N TYR A 69 -12.33 5.41 25.79
CA TYR A 69 -12.22 5.24 24.35
C TYR A 69 -12.57 6.51 23.56
N PHE A 70 -12.53 7.69 24.19
CA PHE A 70 -12.85 8.97 23.54
C PHE A 70 -11.67 9.95 23.54
N ARG A 71 -10.48 9.52 23.98
CA ARG A 71 -9.25 10.32 23.97
C ARG A 71 -8.60 10.35 22.59
N GLY A 72 -7.81 11.38 22.34
CA GLY A 72 -7.05 11.52 21.10
C GLY A 72 -7.93 11.78 19.89
N TYR A 73 -7.40 11.46 18.70
CA TYR A 73 -8.04 11.77 17.43
C TYR A 73 -8.21 10.57 16.51
N GLU A 74 -7.57 9.43 16.80
CA GLU A 74 -7.60 8.26 15.93
C GLU A 74 -8.99 7.62 15.82
N TRP A 75 -9.78 7.63 16.89
CA TRP A 75 -11.19 7.21 16.83
C TRP A 75 -12.02 8.04 15.86
N TRP A 76 -11.80 9.36 15.85
CA TRP A 76 -12.47 10.26 14.92
C TRP A 76 -11.97 10.02 13.49
N LEU A 77 -10.66 9.86 13.31
CA LEU A 77 -10.05 9.64 11.99
C LEU A 77 -10.59 8.35 11.34
N MET A 78 -10.61 7.24 12.08
CA MET A 78 -11.13 5.96 11.60
C MET A 78 -12.63 6.04 11.24
N ARG A 79 -13.45 6.73 12.03
CA ARG A 79 -14.88 6.95 11.72
C ARG A 79 -15.06 7.78 10.45
N GLU A 80 -14.31 8.86 10.28
CA GLU A 80 -14.39 9.70 9.08
C GLU A 80 -13.88 8.98 7.83
N ALA A 81 -12.90 8.08 7.96
CA ALA A 81 -12.43 7.22 6.89
C ALA A 81 -13.50 6.19 6.50
N LYS A 82 -14.05 5.44 7.48
CA LYS A 82 -15.15 4.46 7.26
C LYS A 82 -16.40 5.10 6.67
N LYS A 83 -16.74 6.32 7.07
CA LYS A 83 -17.87 7.08 6.51
C LYS A 83 -17.73 7.33 5.00
N ARG A 84 -16.50 7.50 4.51
CA ARG A 84 -16.20 7.74 3.08
C ARG A 84 -15.97 6.45 2.31
N ASN A 85 -15.28 5.50 2.92
CA ASN A 85 -14.98 4.19 2.37
C ASN A 85 -15.31 3.10 3.43
N PRO A 86 -16.54 2.55 3.42
CA PRO A 86 -16.92 1.51 4.37
C PRO A 86 -16.05 0.24 4.31
N ASN A 87 -15.42 0.00 3.14
CA ASN A 87 -14.56 -1.14 2.89
C ASN A 87 -13.08 -0.90 3.25
N ILE A 88 -12.73 0.26 3.83
CA ILE A 88 -11.35 0.53 4.26
C ILE A 88 -10.92 -0.48 5.32
N THR A 89 -9.71 -1.02 5.18
CA THR A 89 -9.10 -1.90 6.18
C THR A 89 -8.52 -1.05 7.32
N LEU A 90 -8.85 -1.38 8.56
CA LEU A 90 -8.34 -0.69 9.76
C LEU A 90 -7.29 -1.54 10.49
N ILE A 91 -6.17 -0.91 10.83
CA ILE A 91 -5.04 -1.56 11.53
C ILE A 91 -4.67 -0.76 12.77
N GLY A 92 -4.53 -1.41 13.92
CA GLY A 92 -3.97 -0.82 15.15
C GLY A 92 -2.59 -1.37 15.47
N LEU A 93 -1.63 -0.51 15.82
CA LEU A 93 -0.29 -0.91 16.26
C LEU A 93 0.15 -0.02 17.44
N PRO A 94 0.69 -0.57 18.54
CA PRO A 94 1.23 0.24 19.63
C PRO A 94 2.68 0.61 19.34
N TRP A 95 3.04 1.87 19.60
CA TRP A 95 4.44 2.32 19.65
C TRP A 95 4.99 2.32 21.06
N ALA A 96 4.12 2.54 22.05
CA ALA A 96 4.44 2.54 23.46
C ALA A 96 3.29 1.93 24.26
N PHE A 97 3.56 1.69 25.55
CA PHE A 97 2.57 1.22 26.50
C PHE A 97 2.64 2.09 27.77
N PRO A 98 1.50 2.35 28.42
CA PRO A 98 1.49 2.95 29.75
C PRO A 98 2.33 2.15 30.74
N GLY A 99 3.02 2.83 31.65
CA GLY A 99 3.99 2.19 32.56
C GLY A 99 3.40 1.07 33.43
N TRP A 100 2.10 1.10 33.72
CA TRP A 100 1.43 0.06 34.52
C TRP A 100 1.35 -1.29 33.78
N VAL A 101 1.25 -1.28 32.45
CA VAL A 101 1.21 -2.50 31.62
C VAL A 101 2.50 -3.32 31.80
N GLY A 102 3.64 -2.64 31.94
CA GLY A 102 4.94 -3.26 32.24
C GLY A 102 5.25 -3.40 33.73
N HIS A 103 4.28 -3.18 34.64
CA HIS A 103 4.51 -3.12 36.09
C HIS A 103 5.68 -2.18 36.48
N GLY A 104 5.74 -1.02 35.85
CA GLY A 104 6.79 -0.02 36.06
C GLY A 104 8.11 -0.30 35.33
N LYS A 105 8.22 -1.39 34.59
CA LYS A 105 9.37 -1.67 33.70
C LYS A 105 9.08 -1.21 32.28
N ASN A 106 10.13 -0.85 31.57
CA ASN A 106 10.08 -0.52 30.15
C ASN A 106 10.10 -1.78 29.26
N TRP A 107 9.27 -2.78 29.61
CA TRP A 107 9.16 -4.04 28.89
C TRP A 107 7.74 -4.62 29.04
N PRO A 108 6.95 -4.70 27.96
CA PRO A 108 5.54 -5.10 28.05
C PRO A 108 5.33 -6.62 28.12
N TYR A 109 6.38 -7.45 28.02
CA TYR A 109 6.21 -8.91 27.91
C TYR A 109 6.59 -9.68 29.18
N ASP A 110 6.93 -8.99 30.28
CA ASP A 110 7.10 -9.66 31.59
C ASP A 110 5.75 -10.22 32.09
N PHE A 111 4.65 -9.54 31.76
CA PHE A 111 3.26 -9.91 32.08
C PHE A 111 2.42 -9.89 30.79
N PRO A 112 2.63 -10.86 29.88
CA PRO A 112 2.09 -10.80 28.52
C PRO A 112 0.55 -10.90 28.48
N ASP A 113 -0.07 -11.45 29.52
CA ASP A 113 -1.53 -11.50 29.70
C ASP A 113 -2.15 -10.13 29.95
N ILE A 114 -1.46 -9.27 30.72
CA ILE A 114 -1.88 -7.88 30.94
C ILE A 114 -1.78 -7.10 29.63
N THR A 115 -0.66 -7.23 28.92
CA THR A 115 -0.47 -6.57 27.62
C THR A 115 -1.47 -7.05 26.57
N ALA A 116 -1.76 -8.36 26.51
CA ALA A 116 -2.78 -8.89 25.60
C ALA A 116 -4.17 -8.36 25.96
N SER A 117 -4.49 -8.27 27.25
CA SER A 117 -5.78 -7.73 27.73
C SER A 117 -5.92 -6.23 27.40
N TYR A 118 -4.86 -5.43 27.57
CA TYR A 118 -4.80 -4.03 27.17
C TYR A 118 -5.10 -3.84 25.68
N MET A 119 -4.47 -4.67 24.83
CA MET A 119 -4.65 -4.63 23.38
C MET A 119 -6.05 -5.06 22.94
N VAL A 120 -6.59 -6.13 23.54
CA VAL A 120 -7.95 -6.60 23.26
C VAL A 120 -8.99 -5.59 23.73
N SER A 121 -8.78 -4.95 24.88
CA SER A 121 -9.65 -3.88 25.39
C SER A 121 -9.77 -2.71 24.39
N TRP A 122 -8.66 -2.30 23.75
CA TRP A 122 -8.68 -1.28 22.69
C TRP A 122 -9.57 -1.68 21.51
N ILE A 123 -9.44 -2.93 21.04
CA ILE A 123 -10.21 -3.44 19.89
C ILE A 123 -11.71 -3.54 20.24
N LEU A 124 -12.04 -4.05 21.43
CA LEU A 124 -13.42 -4.12 21.91
C LEU A 124 -14.02 -2.71 22.04
N GLY A 125 -13.25 -1.76 22.58
CA GLY A 125 -13.67 -0.36 22.68
C GLY A 125 -13.92 0.30 21.33
N ALA A 126 -13.10 0.00 20.31
CA ALA A 126 -13.30 0.44 18.94
C ALA A 126 -14.68 0.03 18.42
N LYS A 127 -15.07 -1.23 18.65
CA LYS A 127 -16.38 -1.74 18.24
C LYS A 127 -17.51 -1.16 19.07
N GLN A 128 -17.40 -1.24 20.39
CA GLN A 128 -18.48 -0.88 21.33
C GLN A 128 -18.85 0.61 21.26
N TYR A 129 -17.86 1.50 21.18
CA TYR A 129 -18.10 2.95 21.29
C TYR A 129 -18.12 3.67 19.95
N HIS A 130 -17.55 3.08 18.89
CA HIS A 130 -17.41 3.74 17.59
C HIS A 130 -17.94 2.92 16.40
N ASP A 131 -18.45 1.71 16.65
CA ASP A 131 -18.87 0.75 15.60
C ASP A 131 -17.77 0.49 14.56
N LEU A 132 -16.52 0.41 15.01
CA LEU A 132 -15.36 0.14 14.17
C LEU A 132 -14.92 -1.31 14.32
N ASP A 133 -14.97 -2.05 13.23
CA ASP A 133 -14.33 -3.37 13.13
C ASP A 133 -12.86 -3.18 12.76
N ILE A 134 -11.96 -3.59 13.65
CA ILE A 134 -10.51 -3.58 13.42
C ILE A 134 -10.12 -4.87 12.68
N ASP A 135 -9.46 -4.73 11.53
CA ASP A 135 -9.14 -5.87 10.67
C ASP A 135 -7.81 -6.53 11.06
N TYR A 136 -6.80 -5.73 11.45
CA TYR A 136 -5.49 -6.21 11.87
C TYR A 136 -5.00 -5.52 13.15
N VAL A 137 -4.23 -6.27 13.93
CA VAL A 137 -3.47 -5.75 15.07
C VAL A 137 -2.00 -6.12 14.94
N GLY A 138 -1.12 -5.16 15.23
CA GLY A 138 0.32 -5.35 15.26
C GLY A 138 0.88 -5.68 16.65
N ILE A 139 2.20 -5.78 16.76
CA ILE A 139 2.88 -6.27 17.97
C ILE A 139 3.44 -5.11 18.81
N TRP A 140 4.59 -4.55 18.40
CA TRP A 140 5.20 -3.39 19.02
C TRP A 140 6.17 -2.74 18.04
N ASN A 141 5.86 -1.52 17.62
CA ASN A 141 6.51 -0.87 16.48
C ASN A 141 8.05 -0.77 16.62
N GLU A 142 8.79 -1.29 15.64
CA GLU A 142 10.26 -1.25 15.58
C GLU A 142 10.94 -1.67 16.90
N LYS A 143 10.31 -2.60 17.61
CA LYS A 143 10.85 -3.23 18.83
C LYS A 143 10.92 -4.73 18.65
N ASN A 144 11.58 -5.38 19.61
CA ASN A 144 11.61 -6.84 19.63
C ASN A 144 10.21 -7.36 19.94
N PHE A 145 9.79 -8.40 19.23
CA PHE A 145 8.60 -9.15 19.59
C PHE A 145 8.93 -10.23 20.63
N ASP A 146 7.89 -10.75 21.30
CA ASP A 146 7.97 -11.96 22.11
C ASP A 146 7.00 -13.02 21.53
N SER A 147 7.52 -14.20 21.20
CA SER A 147 6.71 -15.27 20.58
C SER A 147 5.60 -15.77 21.49
N LYS A 148 5.82 -15.80 22.81
CA LYS A 148 4.78 -16.23 23.77
C LYS A 148 3.66 -15.18 23.81
N TYR A 149 4.01 -13.91 23.79
CA TYR A 149 3.03 -12.83 23.70
C TYR A 149 2.18 -12.93 22.42
N ILE A 150 2.78 -13.15 21.24
CA ILE A 150 2.02 -13.25 19.98
C ILE A 150 0.99 -14.40 20.04
N LYS A 151 1.41 -15.56 20.53
CA LYS A 151 0.53 -16.74 20.70
C LYS A 151 -0.58 -16.45 21.71
N LEU A 152 -0.25 -15.81 22.83
CA LEU A 152 -1.22 -15.43 23.85
C LEU A 152 -2.21 -14.37 23.35
N LEU A 153 -1.75 -13.42 22.54
CA LEU A 153 -2.61 -12.42 21.91
C LEU A 153 -3.62 -13.10 20.99
N ARG A 154 -3.19 -14.03 20.13
CA ARG A 154 -4.10 -14.83 19.29
C ARG A 154 -5.15 -15.55 20.13
N HIS A 155 -4.71 -16.26 21.17
CA HIS A 155 -5.62 -16.97 22.07
C HIS A 155 -6.62 -16.04 22.76
N THR A 156 -6.17 -14.88 23.23
CA THR A 156 -7.01 -13.89 23.94
C THR A 156 -8.02 -13.23 22.98
N LEU A 157 -7.63 -12.95 21.73
CA LEU A 157 -8.54 -12.48 20.69
C LEU A 157 -9.64 -13.52 20.43
N ASP A 158 -9.28 -14.78 20.21
CA ASP A 158 -10.24 -15.84 19.93
C ASP A 158 -11.22 -16.05 21.10
N LYS A 159 -10.70 -16.08 22.33
CA LYS A 159 -11.51 -16.18 23.55
C LYS A 159 -12.50 -15.01 23.71
N SER A 160 -12.17 -13.85 23.14
CA SER A 160 -13.00 -12.64 23.20
C SER A 160 -13.95 -12.50 22.00
N GLY A 161 -14.08 -13.52 21.15
CA GLY A 161 -14.92 -13.51 19.95
C GLY A 161 -14.38 -12.61 18.82
N LEU A 162 -13.05 -12.41 18.79
CA LEU A 162 -12.34 -11.60 17.81
C LEU A 162 -11.51 -12.48 16.84
N GLU A 163 -12.02 -13.66 16.49
CA GLU A 163 -11.35 -14.63 15.60
C GLU A 163 -11.08 -14.05 14.20
N LYS A 164 -11.84 -13.02 13.80
CA LYS A 164 -11.68 -12.34 12.51
C LYS A 164 -10.53 -11.34 12.49
N VAL A 165 -10.12 -10.82 13.65
CA VAL A 165 -9.01 -9.85 13.75
C VAL A 165 -7.72 -10.60 13.47
N ARG A 166 -6.93 -10.14 12.51
CA ARG A 166 -5.69 -10.79 12.07
C ARG A 166 -4.47 -10.19 12.75
N ILE A 167 -3.40 -10.97 12.85
CA ILE A 167 -2.12 -10.49 13.42
C ILE A 167 -1.13 -10.20 12.30
N ILE A 168 -0.61 -8.98 12.29
CA ILE A 168 0.55 -8.59 11.50
C ILE A 168 1.79 -8.55 12.40
N ALA A 169 2.88 -9.20 11.98
CA ALA A 169 4.11 -9.20 12.74
C ALA A 169 5.36 -9.03 11.85
N SER A 170 6.44 -8.41 12.32
CA SER A 170 6.59 -7.76 13.63
C SER A 170 6.69 -6.24 13.53
N ASP A 171 6.34 -5.63 12.39
CA ASP A 171 6.48 -4.19 12.13
C ASP A 171 7.91 -3.71 12.45
N ASN A 172 8.87 -4.45 11.89
CA ASN A 172 10.32 -4.25 12.06
C ASN A 172 11.04 -4.79 10.80
N LEU A 173 12.27 -5.28 10.91
CA LEU A 173 12.95 -5.98 9.83
C LEU A 173 12.33 -7.36 9.55
N TRP A 174 12.63 -7.94 8.38
CA TRP A 174 12.21 -9.30 8.01
C TRP A 174 12.64 -10.39 9.00
N GLN A 175 13.76 -10.18 9.70
CA GLN A 175 14.27 -11.07 10.74
C GLN A 175 14.20 -10.37 12.10
N PRO A 176 13.96 -11.10 13.20
CA PRO A 176 13.97 -12.57 13.30
C PRO A 176 12.60 -13.27 13.15
N ILE A 177 11.52 -12.54 12.82
CA ILE A 177 10.16 -13.10 12.79
C ILE A 177 10.00 -14.22 11.75
N THR A 178 10.54 -14.02 10.54
CA THR A 178 10.44 -15.01 9.45
C THR A 178 11.12 -16.32 9.79
N TYR A 179 12.32 -16.29 10.39
CA TYR A 179 12.97 -17.51 10.89
C TYR A 179 12.17 -18.15 12.04
N SER A 180 11.69 -17.35 12.98
CA SER A 180 10.95 -17.85 14.15
C SER A 180 9.69 -18.60 13.74
N MET A 181 8.95 -18.11 12.74
CA MET A 181 7.77 -18.79 12.18
C MET A 181 8.12 -20.10 11.46
N LEU A 182 9.31 -20.24 10.86
CA LEU A 182 9.70 -21.48 10.20
C LEU A 182 10.00 -22.61 11.18
N VAL A 183 10.41 -22.27 12.41
CA VAL A 183 10.78 -23.25 13.45
C VAL A 183 9.71 -23.42 14.53
N ASP A 184 8.70 -22.55 14.57
CA ASP A 184 7.60 -22.56 15.53
C ASP A 184 6.25 -22.52 14.80
N ARG A 185 5.64 -23.70 14.67
CA ARG A 185 4.36 -23.86 13.95
C ARG A 185 3.22 -23.08 14.60
N GLU A 186 3.15 -23.05 15.91
CA GLU A 186 2.08 -22.34 16.64
C GLU A 186 2.21 -20.83 16.42
N LEU A 187 3.44 -20.30 16.42
CA LEU A 187 3.69 -18.90 16.05
C LEU A 187 3.29 -18.63 14.60
N ALA A 188 3.62 -19.56 13.69
CA ALA A 188 3.24 -19.43 12.28
C ALA A 188 1.73 -19.45 12.06
N GLU A 189 0.97 -20.22 12.85
CA GLU A 189 -0.49 -20.25 12.80
C GLU A 189 -1.10 -18.97 13.38
N ALA A 190 -0.50 -18.38 14.42
CA ALA A 190 -0.96 -17.14 15.03
C ALA A 190 -0.79 -15.89 14.14
N VAL A 191 0.23 -15.84 13.29
CA VAL A 191 0.56 -14.67 12.44
C VAL A 191 -0.03 -14.82 11.03
N ASP A 192 -0.83 -13.85 10.59
CA ASP A 192 -1.46 -13.85 9.27
C ASP A 192 -0.61 -13.19 8.19
N VAL A 193 0.09 -12.11 8.56
CA VAL A 193 0.85 -11.24 7.66
C VAL A 193 2.22 -10.93 8.25
N ILE A 194 3.25 -10.96 7.40
CA ILE A 194 4.59 -10.50 7.76
C ILE A 194 4.74 -9.04 7.29
N GLY A 195 4.73 -8.12 8.26
CA GLY A 195 4.93 -6.69 8.04
C GLY A 195 6.37 -6.28 8.30
N ALA A 196 7.03 -5.74 7.27
CA ALA A 196 8.39 -5.22 7.37
C ALA A 196 8.47 -3.73 7.05
N HIS A 197 9.41 -3.03 7.68
CA HIS A 197 9.61 -1.59 7.55
C HIS A 197 10.76 -1.26 6.60
N TYR A 198 10.56 -0.25 5.74
CA TYR A 198 11.53 0.27 4.77
C TYR A 198 12.33 -0.84 4.05
N PRO A 199 11.65 -1.84 3.44
CA PRO A 199 12.28 -3.04 2.92
C PRO A 199 13.15 -2.78 1.68
N GLY A 200 13.12 -1.58 1.10
CA GLY A 200 13.90 -1.25 -0.09
C GLY A 200 13.54 -2.11 -1.29
N THR A 201 12.26 -2.46 -1.43
CA THR A 201 11.74 -3.39 -2.44
C THR A 201 12.32 -4.81 -2.35
N THR A 202 13.03 -5.16 -1.28
CA THR A 202 13.61 -6.50 -1.08
C THR A 202 12.90 -7.31 0.03
N THR A 203 13.16 -8.62 0.08
CA THR A 203 12.76 -9.54 1.15
C THR A 203 13.83 -10.61 1.33
N VAL A 204 13.66 -11.50 2.31
CA VAL A 204 14.56 -12.61 2.61
C VAL A 204 13.94 -13.94 2.20
N MET A 205 14.78 -14.96 1.97
CA MET A 205 14.33 -16.28 1.52
C MET A 205 13.40 -16.95 2.54
N GLU A 206 13.63 -16.73 3.83
CA GLU A 206 12.79 -17.24 4.91
C GLU A 206 11.36 -16.70 4.81
N ALA A 207 11.19 -15.42 4.47
CA ALA A 207 9.88 -14.80 4.29
C ALA A 207 9.08 -15.51 3.18
N LEU A 208 9.73 -15.78 2.04
CA LEU A 208 9.11 -16.51 0.93
C LEU A 208 8.74 -17.94 1.31
N LYS A 209 9.58 -18.63 2.10
CA LYS A 209 9.32 -19.98 2.58
C LYS A 209 8.11 -20.06 3.52
N THR A 210 7.79 -18.99 4.25
CA THR A 210 6.60 -18.97 5.13
C THR A 210 5.28 -19.05 4.37
N GLN A 211 5.28 -18.70 3.07
CA GLN A 211 4.07 -18.56 2.24
C GLN A 211 2.99 -17.61 2.80
N LYS A 212 3.37 -16.76 3.77
CA LYS A 212 2.50 -15.71 4.32
C LYS A 212 2.44 -14.53 3.36
N LYS A 213 1.42 -13.69 3.54
CA LYS A 213 1.38 -12.39 2.87
C LYS A 213 2.53 -11.54 3.40
N LEU A 214 3.26 -10.91 2.50
CA LEU A 214 4.35 -9.98 2.82
C LEU A 214 3.88 -8.57 2.54
N TRP A 215 3.99 -7.67 3.52
CA TRP A 215 3.64 -6.27 3.37
C TRP A 215 4.85 -5.39 3.71
N SER A 216 5.01 -4.30 2.96
CA SER A 216 5.77 -3.15 3.45
C SER A 216 4.83 -2.38 4.39
N SER A 217 4.85 -2.70 5.68
CA SER A 217 3.87 -2.22 6.66
C SER A 217 4.18 -0.82 7.19
N GLU A 218 5.35 -0.30 6.82
CA GLU A 218 5.75 1.10 6.91
C GLU A 218 6.81 1.39 5.84
N ASP A 219 6.55 2.38 4.98
CA ASP A 219 7.44 2.81 3.90
C ASP A 219 7.27 4.33 3.66
N TYR A 220 7.87 4.85 2.59
CA TYR A 220 7.81 6.27 2.20
C TYR A 220 8.66 7.17 3.12
N SER A 221 8.10 7.77 4.19
CA SER A 221 8.79 8.68 5.12
C SER A 221 9.64 9.74 4.42
N THR A 222 9.16 10.30 3.30
CA THR A 222 9.96 11.19 2.47
C THR A 222 9.19 12.48 2.22
N PHE A 223 9.90 13.59 2.15
CA PHE A 223 9.32 14.91 1.93
C PHE A 223 8.40 14.91 0.70
N ASN A 224 7.21 15.47 0.83
CA ASN A 224 6.11 15.24 -0.12
C ASN A 224 6.12 16.11 -1.38
N ASP A 225 7.31 16.46 -1.86
CA ASP A 225 7.50 17.12 -3.14
C ASP A 225 7.41 16.14 -4.32
N GLU A 226 7.85 16.55 -5.52
CA GLU A 226 7.87 15.68 -6.70
C GLU A 226 8.87 14.51 -6.56
N VAL A 227 9.95 14.67 -5.78
CA VAL A 227 10.92 13.60 -5.51
C VAL A 227 10.28 12.55 -4.60
N GLY A 228 9.60 12.98 -3.53
CA GLY A 228 8.80 12.10 -2.68
C GLY A 228 7.72 11.36 -3.46
N GLY A 229 6.94 12.06 -4.28
CA GLY A 229 5.92 11.40 -5.10
C GLY A 229 6.50 10.42 -6.12
N GLY A 230 7.72 10.68 -6.62
CA GLY A 230 8.47 9.74 -7.46
C GLY A 230 8.96 8.51 -6.68
N CYS A 231 9.51 8.70 -5.47
CA CYS A 231 9.83 7.61 -4.55
C CYS A 231 8.61 6.71 -4.34
N TRP A 232 7.46 7.32 -3.99
CA TRP A 232 6.23 6.60 -3.72
C TRP A 232 5.71 5.83 -4.94
N ALA A 233 5.68 6.47 -6.12
CA ALA A 233 5.27 5.83 -7.37
C ALA A 233 6.14 4.61 -7.71
N ARG A 234 7.47 4.73 -7.51
CA ARG A 234 8.41 3.64 -7.78
C ARG A 234 8.19 2.45 -6.85
N ILE A 235 8.14 2.68 -5.54
CA ILE A 235 8.06 1.58 -4.57
C ILE A 235 6.69 0.89 -4.57
N LEU A 236 5.59 1.59 -4.88
CA LEU A 236 4.27 0.99 -5.04
C LEU A 236 4.25 -0.14 -6.07
N ASN A 237 4.96 0.02 -7.19
CA ASN A 237 5.14 -1.05 -8.17
C ASN A 237 6.19 -2.06 -7.71
N GLN A 238 7.40 -1.56 -7.38
CA GLN A 238 8.58 -2.39 -7.24
C GLN A 238 8.56 -3.28 -5.98
N ASN A 239 7.81 -2.91 -4.94
CA ASN A 239 7.62 -3.77 -3.77
C ASN A 239 7.00 -5.13 -4.17
N TYR A 240 6.04 -5.14 -5.10
CA TYR A 240 5.49 -6.38 -5.64
C TYR A 240 6.41 -7.01 -6.70
N VAL A 241 6.85 -6.22 -7.71
CA VAL A 241 7.65 -6.73 -8.84
C VAL A 241 8.92 -7.44 -8.37
N ASN A 242 9.61 -6.87 -7.38
CA ASN A 242 10.88 -7.41 -6.94
C ASN A 242 10.69 -8.61 -6.02
N ARG A 243 9.75 -8.53 -5.06
CA ARG A 243 9.68 -9.46 -3.91
C ARG A 243 8.27 -9.70 -3.34
N LEU A 244 7.23 -9.63 -4.17
CA LEU A 244 5.88 -10.11 -3.88
C LEU A 244 5.17 -9.44 -2.69
N MET A 245 5.58 -8.23 -2.31
CA MET A 245 4.86 -7.50 -1.28
C MET A 245 3.51 -7.03 -1.81
N THR A 246 2.43 -7.42 -1.14
CA THR A 246 1.04 -7.24 -1.63
C THR A 246 0.31 -6.05 -1.02
N ALA A 247 0.96 -5.32 -0.12
CA ALA A 247 0.54 -4.00 0.35
C ALA A 247 1.79 -3.18 0.71
N THR A 248 1.66 -1.86 0.54
CA THR A 248 2.66 -0.88 0.98
C THR A 248 1.93 0.23 1.71
N ILE A 249 2.33 0.53 2.95
CA ILE A 249 1.67 1.51 3.81
C ILE A 249 2.63 2.69 4.02
N SER A 250 2.20 3.88 3.61
CA SER A 250 2.99 5.11 3.76
C SER A 250 2.98 5.57 5.22
N TRP A 251 4.15 5.75 5.81
CA TRP A 251 4.30 6.66 6.92
C TRP A 251 4.68 8.05 6.38
N ASN A 252 3.90 9.12 6.57
CA ASN A 252 2.58 9.19 7.23
C ASN A 252 1.42 9.55 6.29
N LEU A 253 0.20 9.52 6.83
CA LEU A 253 -1.04 9.79 6.10
C LEU A 253 -1.10 11.23 5.57
N VAL A 254 -0.85 12.19 6.46
CA VAL A 254 -0.96 13.62 6.21
C VAL A 254 -0.06 14.35 7.19
N ALA A 255 0.71 15.31 6.68
CA ALA A 255 1.53 16.17 7.51
C ALA A 255 0.67 17.24 8.19
N SER A 256 0.14 16.89 9.36
CA SER A 256 -0.67 17.76 10.22
C SER A 256 -0.01 17.93 11.59
N TYR A 257 1.26 18.30 11.56
CA TYR A 257 2.14 18.62 12.68
C TYR A 257 3.06 19.76 12.23
N TYR A 258 3.76 20.42 13.14
CA TYR A 258 4.62 21.55 12.77
C TYR A 258 5.79 21.07 11.90
N GLU A 259 6.05 21.74 10.75
CA GLU A 259 7.14 21.40 9.82
C GLU A 259 8.53 21.33 10.47
N ASP A 260 8.79 22.16 11.49
CA ASP A 260 10.07 22.16 12.22
C ASP A 260 10.27 20.93 13.12
N LEU A 261 9.23 20.11 13.32
CA LEU A 261 9.38 18.80 13.96
C LEU A 261 10.07 17.83 12.99
N PRO A 262 10.72 16.77 13.51
CA PRO A 262 11.47 15.85 12.66
C PRO A 262 10.58 15.19 11.62
N PHE A 263 11.10 15.07 10.38
CA PHE A 263 10.34 14.58 9.23
C PHE A 263 9.16 15.49 8.84
N GLY A 264 9.33 16.81 8.98
CA GLY A 264 8.41 17.82 8.48
C GLY A 264 7.97 17.56 7.04
N ARG A 265 6.65 17.53 6.81
CA ARG A 265 6.03 17.27 5.50
C ARG A 265 6.31 15.90 4.86
N ASP A 266 6.58 14.87 5.66
CA ASP A 266 6.73 13.49 5.17
C ASP A 266 5.39 12.72 5.06
N GLY A 267 4.26 13.43 4.89
CA GLY A 267 2.92 12.84 4.69
C GLY A 267 2.49 12.82 3.22
N LEU A 268 1.47 12.04 2.85
CA LEU A 268 1.00 12.01 1.45
C LEU A 268 0.51 13.40 0.93
N MET A 269 0.05 14.25 1.85
CA MET A 269 -0.32 15.66 1.62
C MET A 269 0.01 16.50 2.86
N THR A 270 -0.08 17.83 2.76
CA THR A 270 0.22 18.77 3.85
C THR A 270 -1.04 19.50 4.33
N ALA A 271 -1.27 19.51 5.64
CA ALA A 271 -2.37 20.23 6.29
C ALA A 271 -1.97 20.63 7.72
N GLU A 272 -1.03 21.57 7.84
CA GLU A 272 -0.41 22.01 9.10
C GLU A 272 -0.83 23.41 9.58
N GLU A 273 -1.76 24.07 8.87
CA GLU A 273 -2.24 25.42 9.18
C GLU A 273 -3.77 25.47 9.45
N PRO A 274 -4.27 24.86 10.53
CA PRO A 274 -5.70 24.90 10.85
C PRO A 274 -6.24 26.32 11.05
N TRP A 275 -5.39 27.28 11.45
CA TRP A 275 -5.75 28.68 11.69
C TRP A 275 -6.01 29.48 10.39
N THR A 276 -5.46 29.07 9.25
CA THR A 276 -5.76 29.68 7.94
C THR A 276 -6.72 28.83 7.11
N GLY A 277 -6.78 27.53 7.37
CA GLY A 277 -7.47 26.56 6.51
C GLY A 277 -6.68 26.16 5.27
N ASN A 278 -5.44 26.65 5.12
CA ASN A 278 -4.54 26.28 4.02
C ASN A 278 -4.18 24.79 4.10
N TYR A 279 -4.22 24.09 2.96
CA TYR A 279 -3.70 22.73 2.82
C TYR A 279 -3.21 22.55 1.38
N VAL A 280 -2.27 21.63 1.19
CA VAL A 280 -1.66 21.38 -0.12
C VAL A 280 -1.86 19.92 -0.50
N VAL A 281 -2.51 19.69 -1.65
CA VAL A 281 -2.69 18.36 -2.23
C VAL A 281 -1.44 18.01 -3.04
N GLU A 282 -0.56 17.25 -2.41
CA GLU A 282 0.77 17.00 -2.92
C GLU A 282 0.84 15.87 -3.96
N SER A 283 2.02 15.72 -4.57
CA SER A 283 2.24 14.74 -5.62
C SER A 283 1.98 13.27 -5.20
N PRO A 284 2.27 12.83 -3.95
CA PRO A 284 2.02 11.45 -3.51
C PRO A 284 0.55 11.07 -3.49
N ILE A 285 -0.40 12.00 -3.27
CA ILE A 285 -1.85 11.74 -3.40
C ILE A 285 -2.17 11.16 -4.77
N TRP A 286 -1.60 11.76 -5.80
CA TRP A 286 -1.87 11.36 -7.18
C TRP A 286 -1.07 10.14 -7.60
N SER A 287 0.16 9.95 -7.10
CA SER A 287 0.89 8.68 -7.23
C SER A 287 0.08 7.52 -6.66
N THR A 288 -0.55 7.72 -5.50
CA THR A 288 -1.42 6.73 -4.84
C THR A 288 -2.66 6.43 -5.69
N ALA A 289 -3.34 7.47 -6.19
CA ALA A 289 -4.59 7.35 -6.95
C ALA A 289 -4.47 6.43 -8.18
N HIS A 290 -3.31 6.40 -8.83
CA HIS A 290 -3.07 5.55 -10.00
C HIS A 290 -3.05 4.06 -9.71
N THR A 291 -2.90 3.66 -8.46
CA THR A 291 -3.13 2.28 -8.02
C THR A 291 -4.51 2.13 -7.40
N THR A 292 -4.86 3.00 -6.45
CA THR A 292 -6.01 2.78 -5.57
C THR A 292 -7.37 3.03 -6.21
N GLN A 293 -7.46 3.90 -7.23
CA GLN A 293 -8.71 4.11 -7.96
C GLN A 293 -9.03 2.98 -8.95
N PHE A 294 -8.02 2.19 -9.33
CA PHE A 294 -8.13 1.17 -10.38
C PHE A 294 -7.82 -0.25 -9.86
N SER A 295 -7.67 -0.42 -8.56
CA SER A 295 -7.56 -1.72 -7.91
C SER A 295 -8.33 -1.69 -6.60
N GLN A 296 -8.64 -2.85 -6.05
CA GLN A 296 -9.25 -3.00 -4.73
C GLN A 296 -8.62 -4.17 -4.00
N SER A 297 -8.74 -4.17 -2.66
CA SER A 297 -8.40 -5.35 -1.85
C SER A 297 -9.15 -6.58 -2.36
N GLY A 298 -8.41 -7.67 -2.56
CA GLY A 298 -8.93 -8.92 -3.14
C GLY A 298 -8.65 -9.10 -4.64
N TRP A 299 -8.18 -8.07 -5.33
CA TRP A 299 -7.64 -8.22 -6.69
C TRP A 299 -6.34 -9.03 -6.65
N THR A 300 -6.04 -9.69 -7.77
CA THR A 300 -4.87 -10.55 -7.92
C THR A 300 -3.91 -9.95 -8.95
N TYR A 301 -2.63 -9.88 -8.61
CA TYR A 301 -1.59 -9.56 -9.59
C TYR A 301 -1.45 -10.68 -10.61
N LEU A 302 -1.24 -10.32 -11.88
CA LEU A 302 -0.84 -11.28 -12.89
C LEU A 302 0.59 -11.77 -12.62
N GLN A 303 0.92 -12.96 -13.13
CA GLN A 303 2.28 -13.47 -13.10
C GLN A 303 3.23 -12.68 -14.01
N THR A 304 2.68 -12.01 -15.03
CA THR A 304 3.42 -11.20 -16.01
C THR A 304 3.55 -9.75 -15.53
N VAL A 305 4.35 -9.54 -14.49
CA VAL A 305 4.81 -8.22 -14.04
C VAL A 305 6.33 -8.16 -14.17
N GLY A 306 6.92 -6.96 -14.21
CA GLY A 306 8.37 -6.90 -14.38
C GLY A 306 8.95 -5.50 -14.52
N HIS A 307 10.26 -5.49 -14.74
CA HIS A 307 11.01 -4.30 -15.14
C HIS A 307 10.90 -4.08 -16.64
N LEU A 308 10.98 -2.80 -17.04
CA LEU A 308 11.08 -2.39 -18.43
C LEU A 308 12.54 -2.48 -18.90
N ALA A 309 12.73 -2.64 -20.21
CA ALA A 309 14.05 -2.90 -20.80
C ALA A 309 15.05 -1.76 -20.53
N HIS A 310 14.60 -0.51 -20.59
CA HIS A 310 15.44 0.67 -20.37
C HIS A 310 15.09 1.42 -19.07
N GLY A 311 14.73 0.68 -18.02
CA GLY A 311 14.43 1.22 -16.69
C GLY A 311 12.97 1.58 -16.47
N GLY A 312 12.53 1.50 -15.22
CA GLY A 312 11.11 1.53 -14.83
C GLY A 312 10.50 0.14 -14.69
N SER A 313 9.25 0.07 -14.27
CA SER A 313 8.56 -1.18 -13.99
C SER A 313 7.06 -1.10 -14.34
N TYR A 314 6.44 -2.27 -14.47
CA TYR A 314 5.00 -2.39 -14.64
C TYR A 314 4.43 -3.51 -13.79
N VAL A 315 3.24 -3.25 -13.26
CA VAL A 315 2.40 -4.27 -12.64
C VAL A 315 1.08 -4.38 -13.38
N ALA A 316 0.47 -5.56 -13.31
CA ALA A 316 -0.85 -5.83 -13.85
C ALA A 316 -1.67 -6.57 -12.80
N LEU A 317 -2.91 -6.13 -12.55
CA LEU A 317 -3.85 -6.73 -11.62
C LEU A 317 -5.14 -7.09 -12.33
N THR A 318 -5.91 -8.03 -11.80
CA THR A 318 -7.25 -8.38 -12.28
C THR A 318 -8.16 -8.71 -11.09
N ASP A 319 -9.45 -8.42 -11.23
CA ASP A 319 -10.46 -8.85 -10.28
C ASP A 319 -11.00 -10.25 -10.55
N SER A 320 -10.46 -10.96 -11.55
CA SER A 320 -10.93 -12.26 -12.05
C SER A 320 -12.38 -12.25 -12.57
N LYS A 321 -12.97 -11.07 -12.75
CA LYS A 321 -14.21 -10.81 -13.48
C LYS A 321 -13.89 -10.04 -14.77
N GLY A 322 -12.60 -10.05 -15.13
CA GLY A 322 -11.84 -9.41 -16.19
C GLY A 322 -11.95 -7.92 -16.34
N ASN A 323 -12.13 -7.23 -15.22
CA ASN A 323 -11.35 -6.03 -15.05
C ASN A 323 -9.89 -6.42 -14.99
N LEU A 324 -9.06 -5.52 -15.46
CA LEU A 324 -7.63 -5.66 -15.40
C LEU A 324 -7.21 -4.23 -14.86
N THR A 325 -6.03 -4.01 -14.28
CA THR A 325 -5.38 -2.69 -14.29
C THR A 325 -3.89 -2.85 -14.56
N VAL A 326 -3.28 -1.94 -15.32
CA VAL A 326 -1.82 -1.89 -15.47
C VAL A 326 -1.31 -0.55 -14.98
N VAL A 327 -0.36 -0.60 -14.06
CA VAL A 327 0.32 0.59 -13.54
C VAL A 327 1.77 0.53 -14.01
N ILE A 328 2.21 1.56 -14.72
CA ILE A 328 3.56 1.67 -15.28
C ILE A 328 4.24 2.85 -14.61
N GLU A 329 5.50 2.69 -14.25
CA GLU A 329 6.33 3.78 -13.74
C GLU A 329 7.70 3.77 -14.43
N THR A 330 8.22 4.96 -14.71
CA THR A 330 9.55 5.19 -15.30
C THR A 330 10.31 6.22 -14.47
N MET A 331 10.26 6.07 -13.14
CA MET A 331 10.91 6.99 -12.21
C MET A 331 12.42 6.89 -12.36
N ASN A 332 13.12 8.03 -12.42
CA ASN A 332 14.57 8.11 -12.55
C ASN A 332 15.24 8.41 -11.19
N ASP A 333 16.44 8.95 -11.22
CA ASP A 333 17.19 9.42 -10.04
C ASP A 333 16.46 10.47 -9.20
N HIS A 334 15.40 11.10 -9.69
CA HIS A 334 14.52 11.99 -8.92
C HIS A 334 13.41 11.23 -8.18
N SER A 335 13.72 10.04 -7.65
CA SER A 335 12.79 9.20 -6.89
C SER A 335 13.41 8.63 -5.62
N VAL A 336 14.37 9.36 -5.04
CA VAL A 336 15.07 8.94 -3.83
C VAL A 336 14.11 8.95 -2.65
N CYS A 337 13.99 7.81 -1.98
CA CYS A 337 13.35 7.73 -0.67
C CYS A 337 14.39 7.99 0.41
N ILE A 338 13.98 8.43 1.61
CA ILE A 338 14.92 8.59 2.73
C ILE A 338 15.59 7.27 3.14
N ARG A 339 14.89 6.14 2.96
CA ARG A 339 15.32 4.80 3.37
C ARG A 339 14.83 3.72 2.39
N PRO A 340 15.67 2.73 2.06
CA PRO A 340 17.14 2.76 2.11
C PRO A 340 17.70 3.67 1.00
N PRO A 341 19.03 3.93 0.97
CA PRO A 341 19.66 4.63 -0.14
C PRO A 341 19.36 3.97 -1.49
N LEU A 342 19.02 4.78 -2.48
CA LEU A 342 18.75 4.33 -3.85
C LEU A 342 20.07 4.14 -4.60
N LEU A 343 20.37 2.91 -5.01
CA LEU A 343 21.52 2.64 -5.86
C LEU A 343 21.34 3.30 -7.24
N PRO A 344 22.42 3.76 -7.90
CA PRO A 344 22.31 4.34 -9.23
C PRO A 344 21.72 3.37 -10.25
N PHE A 345 20.81 3.86 -11.09
CA PHE A 345 20.25 3.15 -12.22
C PHE A 345 19.93 4.14 -13.33
N ASN A 346 19.88 3.66 -14.57
CA ASN A 346 19.56 4.49 -15.73
C ASN A 346 18.14 4.23 -16.20
N VAL A 347 17.45 5.30 -16.55
CA VAL A 347 16.18 5.25 -17.28
C VAL A 347 16.36 6.04 -18.56
N THR A 348 16.09 5.42 -19.71
CA THR A 348 16.16 6.08 -21.01
C THR A 348 14.84 5.94 -21.77
N PRO A 349 14.55 6.83 -22.74
CA PRO A 349 13.37 6.72 -23.57
C PRO A 349 13.26 5.34 -24.24
N GLN A 350 12.06 4.78 -24.23
CA GLN A 350 11.78 3.45 -24.79
C GLN A 350 10.33 3.34 -25.26
N ASN A 351 10.14 2.53 -26.31
CA ASN A 351 8.81 2.09 -26.74
C ASN A 351 8.49 0.76 -26.06
N VAL A 352 7.33 0.69 -25.39
CA VAL A 352 6.89 -0.53 -24.71
C VAL A 352 5.62 -1.04 -25.40
N THR A 353 5.68 -2.27 -25.90
CA THR A 353 4.52 -2.92 -26.53
C THR A 353 3.99 -4.00 -25.61
N PHE A 354 2.73 -3.89 -25.19
CA PHE A 354 2.04 -4.92 -24.43
C PHE A 354 1.14 -5.74 -25.36
N GLN A 355 1.24 -7.06 -25.28
CA GLN A 355 0.35 -7.99 -25.98
C GLN A 355 -0.58 -8.66 -24.96
N LEU A 356 -1.88 -8.41 -25.07
CA LEU A 356 -2.88 -9.03 -24.21
C LEU A 356 -3.20 -10.44 -24.74
N LYS A 357 -3.02 -11.46 -23.90
CA LYS A 357 -3.23 -12.88 -24.26
C LYS A 357 -4.18 -13.58 -23.30
N GLY A 358 -4.70 -14.73 -23.70
CA GLY A 358 -5.61 -15.52 -22.86
C GLY A 358 -6.93 -14.80 -22.61
N SER A 359 -7.45 -14.92 -21.39
CA SER A 359 -8.74 -14.36 -20.97
C SER A 359 -8.90 -12.86 -21.19
N ILE A 360 -7.78 -12.13 -21.28
CA ILE A 360 -7.75 -10.67 -21.34
C ILE A 360 -7.53 -10.14 -22.77
N ALA A 361 -7.32 -11.04 -23.74
CA ALA A 361 -7.20 -10.69 -25.16
C ALA A 361 -8.51 -10.16 -25.77
N SER A 362 -9.65 -10.37 -25.10
CA SER A 362 -10.94 -9.85 -25.54
C SER A 362 -11.15 -8.38 -25.22
N ILE A 363 -10.27 -7.75 -24.44
CA ILE A 363 -10.36 -6.32 -24.14
C ILE A 363 -10.21 -5.53 -25.45
N ARG A 364 -11.07 -4.52 -25.64
CA ARG A 364 -11.12 -3.70 -26.86
C ARG A 364 -10.81 -2.23 -26.61
N GLU A 365 -10.91 -1.79 -25.36
CA GLU A 365 -10.68 -0.40 -24.98
C GLU A 365 -10.01 -0.35 -23.61
N LEU A 366 -9.02 0.54 -23.46
CA LEU A 366 -8.39 0.88 -22.18
C LEU A 366 -8.51 2.38 -21.93
N GLN A 367 -9.06 2.76 -20.78
CA GLN A 367 -8.97 4.16 -20.35
C GLN A 367 -7.54 4.45 -19.91
N VAL A 368 -7.10 5.69 -20.13
CA VAL A 368 -5.72 6.10 -19.88
C VAL A 368 -5.72 7.31 -18.96
N TRP A 369 -4.89 7.23 -17.93
CA TRP A 369 -4.54 8.37 -17.10
C TRP A 369 -3.05 8.65 -17.27
N GLN A 370 -2.56 9.80 -16.81
CA GLN A 370 -1.13 10.10 -16.83
C GLN A 370 -0.77 11.14 -15.77
N SER A 371 0.36 10.93 -15.09
CA SER A 371 1.08 11.96 -14.32
C SER A 371 2.47 12.18 -14.90
N ARG A 372 2.96 13.42 -14.84
CA ARG A 372 4.31 13.83 -15.20
C ARG A 372 4.89 14.77 -14.12
N PHE A 373 6.00 14.36 -13.52
CA PHE A 373 6.69 15.04 -12.40
C PHE A 373 7.74 16.09 -12.85
N ASP A 374 7.62 16.56 -14.09
CA ASP A 374 8.57 17.42 -14.84
C ASP A 374 9.56 18.29 -14.03
N PHE A 375 10.72 17.71 -13.72
CA PHE A 375 11.78 18.37 -12.94
C PHE A 375 12.56 19.43 -13.72
N LYS A 376 12.50 19.41 -15.07
CA LYS A 376 13.29 20.33 -15.92
C LYS A 376 12.57 21.65 -16.17
N THR A 377 11.30 21.61 -16.58
CA THR A 377 10.54 22.85 -16.88
C THR A 377 9.61 23.27 -15.76
N LYS A 378 9.51 22.48 -14.68
CA LYS A 378 8.63 22.73 -13.54
C LYS A 378 7.16 22.92 -13.94
N LYS A 379 6.72 22.20 -14.98
CA LYS A 379 5.32 22.13 -15.43
C LYS A 379 4.79 20.70 -15.26
N PRO A 380 4.66 20.21 -14.01
CA PRO A 380 4.08 18.91 -13.77
C PRO A 380 2.59 18.93 -14.10
N PHE A 381 2.05 17.76 -14.43
CA PHE A 381 0.61 17.53 -14.39
C PHE A 381 0.38 16.20 -13.70
N ARG A 382 -0.69 16.12 -12.91
CA ARG A 382 -0.95 14.97 -12.06
C ARG A 382 -2.32 14.42 -12.43
N PHE A 383 -2.42 13.10 -12.56
CA PHE A 383 -3.67 12.36 -12.73
C PHE A 383 -4.57 12.90 -13.85
N LYS A 384 -4.00 13.16 -15.02
CA LYS A 384 -4.74 13.66 -16.20
C LYS A 384 -5.34 12.50 -16.98
N LYS A 385 -6.66 12.51 -17.21
CA LYS A 385 -7.30 11.56 -18.14
C LYS A 385 -6.92 11.89 -19.58
N LEU A 386 -6.53 10.87 -20.34
CA LEU A 386 -6.22 10.94 -21.76
C LEU A 386 -7.28 10.19 -22.59
N SER A 387 -7.16 10.28 -23.92
CA SER A 387 -8.00 9.51 -24.83
C SER A 387 -7.82 7.99 -24.61
N PRO A 388 -8.90 7.20 -24.64
CA PRO A 388 -8.80 5.75 -24.54
C PRO A 388 -7.96 5.14 -25.67
N LEU A 389 -7.31 4.01 -25.38
CA LEU A 389 -6.65 3.18 -26.37
C LEU A 389 -7.65 2.15 -26.90
N ASN A 390 -7.92 2.18 -28.21
CA ASN A 390 -8.81 1.25 -28.88
C ASN A 390 -8.04 0.17 -29.64
N PHE A 391 -8.43 -1.09 -29.45
CA PHE A 391 -7.88 -2.24 -30.16
C PHE A 391 -8.84 -2.66 -31.27
N LEU A 392 -8.46 -2.43 -32.53
CA LEU A 392 -9.24 -2.87 -33.68
C LEU A 392 -9.25 -4.40 -33.73
N GLY A 393 -10.41 -5.00 -33.47
CA GLY A 393 -10.61 -6.43 -33.65
C GLY A 393 -10.64 -6.77 -35.14
N MET A 394 -9.81 -7.72 -35.59
CA MET A 394 -10.15 -8.44 -36.81
C MET A 394 -11.48 -9.16 -36.58
N SER A 395 -12.49 -8.77 -37.34
CA SER A 395 -13.70 -9.55 -37.56
C SER A 395 -13.28 -10.97 -37.91
N THR A 396 -13.65 -11.96 -37.10
CA THR A 396 -13.66 -13.36 -37.52
C THR A 396 -14.71 -13.50 -38.63
N ARG A 397 -14.33 -13.19 -39.88
CA ARG A 397 -15.03 -13.73 -41.04
C ARG A 397 -14.70 -15.22 -41.06
N GLY A 398 -15.68 -16.03 -40.66
CA GLY A 398 -15.60 -17.47 -40.80
C GLY A 398 -15.61 -17.83 -42.28
N ASP A 399 -14.50 -18.35 -42.78
CA ASP A 399 -14.51 -19.20 -43.95
C ASP A 399 -15.02 -20.58 -43.51
N HIS A 400 -16.26 -20.89 -43.91
CA HIS A 400 -16.83 -22.23 -43.80
C HIS A 400 -16.34 -23.09 -44.96
N PHE A 401 -15.59 -24.17 -44.71
CA PHE A 401 -15.54 -25.37 -45.55
C PHE A 401 -15.06 -26.62 -44.78
N GLY A 402 -15.93 -27.67 -44.71
CA GLY A 402 -15.67 -29.11 -44.44
C GLY A 402 -15.18 -29.51 -43.03
N GLU A 403 -15.55 -30.59 -42.34
CA GLU A 403 -16.35 -31.82 -42.51
C GLU A 403 -16.71 -32.34 -41.07
N PRO A 404 -17.62 -33.33 -40.88
CA PRO A 404 -18.13 -33.72 -39.55
C PRO A 404 -17.39 -34.91 -38.92
N GLY A 405 -17.10 -34.80 -37.61
CA GLY A 405 -16.90 -35.96 -36.73
C GLY A 405 -15.57 -36.02 -35.96
N VAL A 406 -15.70 -35.88 -34.63
CA VAL A 406 -14.85 -36.31 -33.49
C VAL A 406 -14.54 -35.12 -32.57
N PRO A 407 -15.03 -35.09 -31.31
CA PRO A 407 -14.66 -34.07 -30.35
C PRO A 407 -13.23 -34.32 -29.88
N LYS A 408 -12.25 -33.65 -30.47
CA LYS A 408 -10.91 -33.51 -29.87
C LYS A 408 -10.91 -32.24 -29.02
N VAL A 409 -10.99 -32.40 -27.71
CA VAL A 409 -10.63 -31.35 -26.74
C VAL A 409 -9.17 -30.99 -27.00
N LYS A 410 -8.92 -29.88 -27.69
CA LYS A 410 -7.60 -29.25 -27.75
C LYS A 410 -7.50 -28.28 -26.59
N TRP A 411 -6.77 -28.69 -25.56
CA TRP A 411 -6.31 -27.80 -24.49
C TRP A 411 -5.45 -26.69 -25.11
N GLU A 412 -5.96 -25.46 -25.11
CA GLU A 412 -5.27 -24.31 -25.69
C GLU A 412 -4.04 -23.95 -24.87
N CYS A 413 -2.89 -24.34 -25.42
CA CYS A 413 -1.59 -24.12 -24.83
C CYS A 413 -1.08 -22.71 -25.18
N ALA A 414 -0.89 -21.82 -24.20
CA ALA A 414 -0.24 -20.54 -24.46
C ALA A 414 1.27 -20.70 -24.72
N THR A 415 1.78 -20.02 -25.75
CA THR A 415 3.23 -19.82 -25.99
C THR A 415 3.58 -18.33 -26.00
N GLY A 416 4.58 -17.95 -25.21
CA GLY A 416 5.19 -16.61 -25.24
C GLY A 416 6.46 -16.61 -26.09
N LEU A 417 6.72 -15.57 -26.87
CA LEU A 417 8.00 -15.34 -27.54
C LEU A 417 8.55 -13.96 -27.15
N LEU A 418 9.86 -13.85 -26.92
CA LEU A 418 10.60 -12.57 -26.84
C LEU A 418 11.69 -12.59 -27.90
N ASN A 419 11.68 -11.61 -28.81
CA ASN A 419 12.63 -11.52 -29.93
C ASN A 419 12.73 -12.81 -30.77
N GLY A 420 11.62 -13.54 -30.93
CA GLY A 420 11.56 -14.80 -31.67
C GLY A 420 11.91 -16.06 -30.86
N TYR A 421 12.22 -15.95 -29.57
CA TYR A 421 12.57 -17.10 -28.70
C TYR A 421 11.49 -17.44 -27.67
N PRO A 422 11.18 -18.74 -27.42
CA PRO A 422 10.11 -19.17 -26.49
C PRO A 422 10.35 -18.78 -25.03
N LEU A 423 9.39 -18.07 -24.43
CA LEU A 423 9.37 -17.69 -23.02
C LEU A 423 8.63 -18.70 -22.13
N TRP A 424 7.56 -19.32 -22.64
CA TRP A 424 6.84 -20.42 -21.96
C TRP A 424 6.01 -21.22 -22.97
N LYS A 425 5.62 -22.45 -22.60
CA LYS A 425 4.83 -23.39 -23.40
C LYS A 425 3.77 -24.07 -22.51
N ASN A 426 2.50 -23.97 -22.90
CA ASN A 426 1.32 -24.70 -22.37
C ASN A 426 0.68 -24.18 -21.06
N THR A 427 0.17 -22.94 -21.03
CA THR A 427 -0.62 -22.44 -19.88
C THR A 427 -2.03 -21.97 -20.32
N VAL A 428 -3.07 -22.20 -19.49
CA VAL A 428 -4.51 -21.99 -19.80
C VAL A 428 -5.11 -20.90 -18.89
N VAL A 429 -5.92 -19.94 -19.40
CA VAL A 429 -6.64 -18.92 -18.57
C VAL A 429 -8.02 -18.52 -19.15
N LEU A 430 -9.04 -18.44 -18.28
CA LEU A 430 -10.48 -18.19 -18.57
C LEU A 430 -10.96 -16.75 -18.23
N GLY A 431 -11.96 -16.28 -19.02
CA GLY A 431 -12.43 -14.91 -19.38
C GLY A 431 -12.99 -13.86 -18.37
N PRO A 432 -13.61 -12.74 -18.87
CA PRO A 432 -13.34 -11.36 -18.37
C PRO A 432 -14.53 -10.33 -18.24
N LYS A 433 -14.24 -8.98 -18.06
CA LYS A 433 -15.02 -7.69 -18.32
C LYS A 433 -14.65 -6.37 -17.50
N ASN A 434 -13.87 -5.43 -18.12
CA ASN A 434 -13.97 -3.92 -18.25
C ASN A 434 -13.45 -2.79 -17.26
N CYS A 435 -12.34 -2.08 -17.62
CA CYS A 435 -11.90 -0.65 -17.37
C CYS A 435 -10.62 -0.36 -16.50
N TRP A 436 -9.76 0.63 -16.91
CA TRP A 436 -8.27 0.75 -16.67
C TRP A 436 -7.66 2.19 -16.57
N ALA A 437 -6.36 2.36 -16.23
CA ALA A 437 -5.60 3.65 -16.20
C ALA A 437 -4.07 3.49 -16.47
N ALA A 438 -3.27 4.58 -16.57
CA ALA A 438 -1.79 4.54 -16.78
C ALA A 438 -1.03 5.74 -16.12
N ILE A 439 0.32 5.74 -16.06
CA ILE A 439 1.21 6.87 -15.70
C ILE A 439 2.51 6.84 -16.51
N GLY A 440 3.13 8.00 -16.76
CA GLY A 440 4.58 8.10 -17.01
C GLY A 440 5.09 9.55 -17.16
N PRO A 441 6.22 9.96 -16.54
CA PRO A 441 6.87 11.25 -16.81
C PRO A 441 7.95 11.25 -17.93
N HIS A 442 7.74 12.14 -18.93
CA HIS A 442 8.70 12.94 -19.75
C HIS A 442 9.56 12.33 -20.91
N SER A 443 9.81 12.94 -22.11
CA SER A 443 10.28 14.31 -22.54
C SER A 443 9.63 15.00 -23.79
N PHE A 444 9.67 16.36 -23.88
CA PHE A 444 9.03 17.36 -24.83
C PHE A 444 9.28 17.22 -26.37
N GLU A 445 8.64 17.89 -27.36
CA GLU A 445 8.03 19.24 -27.55
C GLU A 445 6.93 19.25 -28.67
N LEU A 446 6.30 20.41 -28.96
CA LEU A 446 5.00 20.58 -29.64
C LEU A 446 5.03 20.51 -31.19
N ALA A 447 5.54 19.42 -31.76
CA ALA A 447 5.29 19.00 -33.15
C ALA A 447 5.91 17.61 -33.35
N GLN A 448 5.19 16.74 -34.07
CA GLN A 448 5.52 15.34 -34.38
C GLN A 448 5.05 14.32 -33.32
N PHE A 449 3.92 13.68 -33.67
CA PHE A 449 3.70 12.26 -33.43
C PHE A 449 4.96 11.49 -33.85
N ASP A 450 5.62 10.79 -32.94
CA ASP A 450 6.49 9.61 -33.18
C ASP A 450 7.45 9.40 -32.01
N ASN A 451 7.01 8.79 -30.89
CA ASN A 451 7.88 8.03 -29.95
C ASN A 451 7.09 7.31 -28.82
N PHE A 452 5.80 7.04 -29.01
CA PHE A 452 5.13 5.88 -28.44
C PHE A 452 3.97 5.53 -29.36
N ALA A 453 4.15 4.47 -30.15
CA ALA A 453 3.02 3.79 -30.76
C ALA A 453 2.64 2.64 -29.84
N VAL A 454 1.47 2.72 -29.19
CA VAL A 454 0.81 1.50 -28.72
C VAL A 454 0.32 0.77 -29.96
N GLY A 455 1.23 0.01 -30.57
CA GLY A 455 0.88 -0.94 -31.60
C GLY A 455 0.36 -2.20 -30.93
N ALA A 456 -0.95 -2.28 -30.69
CA ALA A 456 -1.57 -3.58 -30.48
C ALA A 456 -1.56 -4.32 -31.82
N LYS A 457 -0.55 -5.17 -32.01
CA LYS A 457 -0.65 -6.22 -33.01
C LYS A 457 -1.32 -7.42 -32.36
N LEU A 458 -2.40 -7.86 -33.01
CA LEU A 458 -3.14 -9.08 -32.71
C LEU A 458 -2.19 -10.29 -32.61
#